data_AF-A0AAD3SUD8-F1
#
_entry.id   AF-A0AAD3SUD8-F1
#
_cell.length_a   1.000
_cell.length_b   1.000
_cell.length_c   1.000
_cell.angle_alpha   90.00
_cell.angle_beta   90.00
_cell.angle_gamma   90.00
#
_symmetry.space_group_name_H-M   'P 1'
#
loop_
_entity.id
_entity.type
_entity.pdbx_description
1 polymer ?
#
loop_
_entity_poly.entity_id
_entity_poly.type
_entity_poly.pdbx_seq_one_letter_code
_entity_poly.pdbx_strand_id
1 'polypeptide(L)'
;MQHGRVIAYGSRQLKDHERNYPTHDLELATVVFALKIWRHYLYGERFLVYSDHKSLKYLFSQKELNMRQRRWIEFLKDYDCEIRYEPGKANVVVDALSRQP
;
A
#
# COMPACT_ATOMS: atom_id res chain seq x y z
N MET A 1 6.47 1.73 11.54
CA MET A 1 7.54 1.76 12.56
C MET A 1 7.03 2.53 13.75
N GLN A 2 7.39 2.13 14.97
CA GLN A 2 7.06 2.89 16.18
C GLN A 2 8.38 3.21 16.88
N HIS A 3 8.62 4.48 17.17
CA HIS A 3 9.90 4.96 17.74
C HIS A 3 11.13 4.51 16.94
N GLY A 4 11.05 4.56 15.60
CA GLY A 4 12.15 4.17 14.70
C GLY A 4 12.41 2.66 14.61
N ARG A 5 11.57 1.82 15.24
CA ARG A 5 11.69 0.36 15.20
C ARG A 5 10.59 -0.26 14.35
N VAL A 6 10.93 -1.31 13.61
CA VAL A 6 9.94 -2.10 12.88
C VAL A 6 9.14 -2.95 13.88
N ILE A 7 7.82 -2.93 13.72
CA ILE A 7 6.90 -3.71 14.56
C ILE A 7 6.69 -5.09 13.93
N ALA A 8 6.47 -5.14 12.62
CA ALA A 8 6.29 -6.36 11.88
C ALA A 8 6.59 -6.17 10.39
N TYR A 9 6.88 -7.28 9.72
CA TYR A 9 7.00 -7.40 8.27
C TYR A 9 5.88 -8.29 7.73
N GLY A 10 5.45 -8.04 6.51
CA GLY A 10 4.48 -8.87 5.81
C GLY A 10 4.69 -8.80 4.31
N SER A 11 4.66 -9.96 3.66
CA SER A 11 4.71 -10.09 2.20
C SER A 11 3.68 -11.13 1.78
N ARG A 12 3.32 -11.11 0.49
CA ARG A 12 2.52 -12.17 -0.13
C ARG A 12 2.87 -12.30 -1.60
N GLN A 13 2.64 -13.48 -2.14
CA GLN A 13 2.67 -13.69 -3.57
C GLN A 13 1.41 -13.10 -4.24
N LEU A 14 1.57 -12.71 -5.50
CA LEU A 14 0.45 -12.27 -6.34
C LEU A 14 -0.45 -13.47 -6.65
N LYS A 15 -1.77 -13.26 -6.59
CA LYS A 15 -2.75 -14.22 -7.08
C LYS A 15 -2.73 -14.24 -8.60
N ASP A 16 -3.15 -15.34 -9.22
CA ASP A 16 -3.08 -15.52 -10.66
C ASP A 16 -3.79 -14.41 -11.45
N HIS A 17 -4.92 -13.92 -10.95
CA HIS A 17 -5.62 -12.81 -11.59
C HIS A 17 -4.96 -11.44 -11.38
N GLU A 18 -4.19 -11.26 -10.29
CA GLU A 18 -3.45 -10.02 -10.02
C GLU A 18 -2.22 -9.90 -10.90
N ARG A 19 -1.65 -11.02 -11.40
CA ARG A 19 -0.52 -11.00 -12.34
C ARG A 19 -0.80 -10.18 -13.61
N ASN A 20 -2.07 -10.03 -13.97
CA ASN A 20 -2.51 -9.25 -15.13
C ASN A 20 -2.81 -7.78 -14.80
N TYR A 21 -2.58 -7.34 -13.55
CA TYR A 21 -2.87 -5.98 -13.14
C TYR A 21 -1.76 -5.05 -13.62
N PRO A 22 -2.09 -3.82 -14.03
CA PRO A 22 -1.10 -2.78 -14.22
C PRO A 22 -0.31 -2.55 -12.92
N THR A 23 0.96 -2.16 -13.02
CA THR A 23 1.82 -1.88 -11.86
C THR A 23 1.14 -0.98 -10.83
N HIS A 24 0.45 0.08 -11.28
CA HIS A 24 -0.33 0.95 -10.41
C HIS A 24 -1.34 0.20 -9.52
N ASP A 25 -2.06 -0.76 -10.09
CA ASP A 25 -3.06 -1.55 -9.38
C ASP A 25 -2.41 -2.60 -8.47
N LEU A 26 -1.23 -3.11 -8.83
CA LEU A 26 -0.44 -4.00 -7.97
C LEU A 26 0.02 -3.27 -6.71
N GLU A 27 0.59 -2.07 -6.86
CA GLU A 27 1.03 -1.26 -5.73
C GLU A 27 -0.12 -0.90 -4.80
N LEU A 28 -1.27 -0.52 -5.38
CA LEU A 28 -2.48 -0.26 -4.60
C LEU A 28 -3.00 -1.53 -3.90
N ALA A 29 -2.94 -2.69 -4.56
CA ALA A 29 -3.31 -3.98 -3.95
C ALA A 29 -2.41 -4.30 -2.74
N THR A 30 -1.12 -3.96 -2.80
CA THR A 30 -0.17 -4.12 -1.69
C THR A 30 -0.57 -3.27 -0.50
N VAL A 31 -0.93 -2.01 -0.71
CA VAL A 31 -1.42 -1.12 0.37
C VAL A 31 -2.70 -1.69 1.00
N VAL A 32 -3.69 -2.04 0.18
CA VAL A 32 -4.97 -2.61 0.66
C VAL A 32 -4.74 -3.91 1.44
N PHE A 33 -3.82 -4.75 0.97
CA PHE A 33 -3.46 -5.98 1.68
C PHE A 33 -2.84 -5.71 3.05
N ALA A 34 -1.87 -4.79 3.13
CA ALA A 34 -1.23 -4.42 4.39
C ALA A 34 -2.25 -3.89 5.40
N LEU A 35 -3.16 -3.02 4.97
CA LEU A 35 -4.21 -2.47 5.85
C LEU A 35 -5.17 -3.53 6.35
N LYS A 36 -5.50 -4.54 5.53
CA LYS A 36 -6.35 -5.66 5.97
C LYS A 36 -5.68 -6.51 7.04
N ILE A 37 -4.39 -6.81 6.90
CA ILE A 37 -3.64 -7.60 7.90
C ILE A 37 -3.50 -6.80 9.20
N TRP A 38 -3.06 -5.55 9.09
CA TRP A 38 -2.70 -4.72 10.23
C TRP A 38 -3.85 -3.85 10.73
N ARG A 39 -5.10 -4.18 10.36
CA ARG A 39 -6.31 -3.45 10.78
C ARG A 39 -6.35 -3.23 12.29
N HIS A 40 -5.96 -4.22 13.07
CA HIS A 40 -5.94 -4.15 14.53
C HIS A 40 -4.94 -3.13 15.10
N TYR A 41 -3.91 -2.73 14.34
CA TYR A 41 -2.99 -1.65 14.73
C TYR A 41 -3.34 -0.30 14.11
N LEU A 42 -3.94 -0.30 12.93
CA LEU A 42 -4.07 0.90 12.10
C LEU A 42 -5.47 1.52 12.13
N TYR A 43 -6.49 0.76 12.50
CA TYR A 43 -7.86 1.25 12.48
C TYR A 43 -8.12 2.21 13.64
N GLY A 44 -8.63 3.42 13.33
CA GLY A 44 -8.87 4.50 14.30
C GLY A 44 -7.64 5.35 14.62
N GLU A 45 -6.46 5.00 14.10
CA GLU A 45 -5.22 5.74 14.31
C GLU A 45 -4.80 6.48 13.04
N ARG A 46 -4.07 7.59 13.23
CA ARG A 46 -3.47 8.34 12.11
C ARG A 46 -2.10 7.78 11.77
N PHE A 47 -1.87 7.43 10.51
CA PHE A 47 -0.58 6.87 10.08
C PHE A 47 -0.17 7.29 8.66
N LEU A 48 1.11 7.05 8.35
CA LEU A 48 1.70 7.34 7.05
C LEU A 48 1.98 6.04 6.30
N VAL A 49 1.60 5.99 5.03
CA VAL A 49 1.96 4.91 4.10
C VAL A 49 3.07 5.42 3.20
N TYR A 50 4.24 4.80 3.26
CA TYR A 50 5.37 5.12 2.40
C TYR A 50 5.40 4.15 1.22
N SER A 51 5.52 4.68 0.00
CA SER A 51 5.65 3.89 -1.23
C SER A 51 6.63 4.58 -2.17
N ASP A 52 7.40 3.80 -2.92
CA ASP A 52 8.26 4.28 -4.00
C ASP A 52 7.50 4.43 -5.33
N HIS A 53 6.18 4.22 -5.34
CA HIS A 53 5.36 4.42 -6.51
C HIS A 53 4.68 5.79 -6.50
N LYS A 54 5.30 6.76 -7.18
CA LYS A 54 4.90 8.18 -7.18
C LYS A 54 3.43 8.43 -7.53
N SER A 55 2.82 7.59 -8.38
CA SER A 55 1.40 7.78 -8.76
C SER A 55 0.42 7.61 -7.58
N LEU A 56 0.76 6.79 -6.58
CA LEU A 56 -0.14 6.54 -5.45
C LEU A 56 -0.37 7.80 -4.61
N LYS A 57 0.54 8.77 -4.69
CA LYS A 57 0.36 10.11 -4.11
C LYS A 57 -0.95 10.77 -4.57
N TYR A 58 -1.37 10.52 -5.81
CA TYR A 58 -2.53 11.16 -6.42
C TYR A 58 -3.79 10.32 -6.37
N LEU A 59 -3.75 9.16 -5.70
CA LEU A 59 -4.82 8.17 -5.68
C LEU A 59 -6.19 8.77 -5.32
N PHE A 60 -6.25 9.60 -4.28
CA PHE A 60 -7.49 10.23 -3.81
C PHE A 60 -7.98 11.39 -4.70
N SER A 61 -7.11 11.94 -5.55
CA SER A 61 -7.41 13.08 -6.43
C SER A 61 -7.69 12.68 -7.88
N GLN A 62 -7.51 11.40 -8.21
CA GLN A 62 -7.63 10.90 -9.57
C GLN A 62 -9.11 10.87 -10.00
N LYS A 63 -9.43 11.57 -11.09
CA LYS A 63 -10.81 11.71 -11.61
C LYS A 63 -11.32 10.41 -12.25
N GLU A 64 -10.46 9.73 -13.00
CA GLU A 64 -10.82 8.52 -13.72
C GLU A 64 -10.26 7.29 -13.01
N LEU A 65 -11.16 6.60 -12.31
CA LEU A 65 -10.86 5.39 -11.57
C LEU A 65 -11.69 4.23 -12.13
N ASN A 66 -11.04 3.09 -12.34
CA ASN A 66 -11.71 1.85 -12.70
C ASN A 66 -12.52 1.30 -11.50
N MET A 67 -13.44 0.36 -11.74
CA MET A 67 -14.29 -0.18 -10.67
C MET A 67 -13.51 -0.81 -9.50
N ARG A 68 -12.34 -1.41 -9.76
CA ARG A 68 -11.49 -2.01 -8.73
C ARG A 68 -10.87 -0.94 -7.83
N GLN A 69 -10.30 0.10 -8.45
CA GLN A 69 -9.70 1.23 -7.74
C GLN A 69 -10.73 1.97 -6.90
N ARG A 70 -11.96 2.17 -7.41
CA ARG A 70 -13.06 2.79 -6.63
C ARG A 70 -13.37 2.03 -5.34
N ARG A 71 -13.54 0.71 -5.43
CA ARG A 71 -13.79 -0.15 -4.25
C ARG A 71 -12.67 -0.07 -3.23
N TRP A 72 -11.42 0.00 -3.70
CA TRP A 72 -10.27 0.13 -2.81
C TRP A 72 -10.17 1.51 -2.19
N ILE A 73 -10.49 2.58 -2.92
CA ILE A 73 -10.52 3.94 -2.35
C ILE A 73 -11.63 4.08 -1.32
N GLU A 74 -12.81 3.50 -1.55
CA GLU A 74 -13.87 3.45 -0.54
C GLU A 74 -13.39 2.77 0.74
N PHE A 75 -12.71 1.62 0.63
CA PHE A 75 -12.09 0.98 1.78
C PHE A 75 -11.00 1.84 2.45
N LEU A 76 -10.19 2.56 1.68
CA LEU A 76 -9.14 3.43 2.22
C LEU A 76 -9.69 4.65 2.96
N LYS A 77 -10.89 5.14 2.59
CA LYS A 77 -11.54 6.26 3.26
C LYS A 77 -11.91 5.96 4.72
N ASP A 78 -12.02 4.68 5.08
CA ASP A 78 -12.26 4.26 6.47
C ASP A 78 -11.00 4.39 7.36
N TYR A 79 -9.85 4.72 6.80
CA TYR A 79 -8.58 4.88 7.52
C TYR A 79 -8.08 6.33 7.45
N ASP A 80 -7.60 6.86 8.58
CA ASP A 80 -6.88 8.15 8.61
C ASP A 80 -5.43 7.96 8.18
N CYS A 81 -5.23 7.77 6.87
CA CYS A 81 -3.92 7.51 6.29
C CYS A 81 -3.50 8.56 5.26
N GLU A 82 -2.22 8.92 5.27
CA GLU A 82 -1.60 9.77 4.25
C GLU A 82 -0.55 8.97 3.47
N ILE A 83 -0.71 8.91 2.14
CA ILE A 83 0.24 8.23 1.26
C ILE A 83 1.36 9.20 0.86
N ARG A 84 2.60 8.86 1.19
CA ARG A 84 3.80 9.62 0.85
C ARG A 84 4.69 8.85 -0.10
N TYR A 85 5.17 9.56 -1.12
CA TYR A 85 6.19 9.03 -2.01
C TYR A 85 7.56 9.12 -1.35
N GLU A 86 8.28 8.00 -1.29
CA GLU A 86 9.67 7.94 -0.84
C GLU A 86 10.53 7.18 -1.86
N PRO A 87 11.62 7.76 -2.36
CA PRO A 87 12.45 7.11 -3.39
C PRO A 87 12.99 5.74 -2.92
N GLY A 88 12.97 4.75 -3.81
CA GLY A 88 13.29 3.35 -3.50
C GLY A 88 14.62 3.06 -2.78
N LYS A 89 15.59 4.00 -2.81
CA LYS A 89 16.83 3.89 -2.00
C LYS A 89 16.57 3.84 -0.49
N ALA A 90 15.43 4.34 -0.01
CA ALA A 90 15.03 4.23 1.40
C ALA A 90 14.25 2.94 1.70
N ASN A 91 13.73 2.24 0.69
CA ASN A 91 12.84 1.08 0.82
C ASN A 91 13.55 -0.27 0.65
N VAL A 92 14.87 -0.33 0.88
CA VAL A 92 15.71 -1.53 0.66
C VAL A 92 15.16 -2.78 1.34
N VAL A 93 14.59 -2.63 2.55
CA VAL A 93 14.01 -3.78 3.28
C VAL A 93 12.74 -4.30 2.61
N VAL A 94 11.90 -3.40 2.09
CA VAL A 94 10.68 -3.77 1.36
C VAL A 94 11.03 -4.42 0.03
N ASP A 95 12.00 -3.87 -0.68
CA ASP A 95 12.49 -4.40 -1.96
C ASP A 95 13.14 -5.78 -1.83
N ALA A 96 13.83 -6.05 -0.72
CA ALA A 96 14.35 -7.38 -0.42
C ALA A 96 13.20 -8.40 -0.21
N LEU A 97 12.16 -8.01 0.52
CA LEU A 97 10.99 -8.86 0.82
C LEU A 97 10.08 -9.09 -0.40
N SER A 98 10.05 -8.18 -1.37
CA SER A 98 9.24 -8.33 -2.58
C SER A 98 9.92 -9.20 -3.65
N ARG A 99 11.27 -9.25 -3.66
CA ARG A 99 12.07 -9.98 -4.65
C ARG A 99 12.37 -11.43 -4.28
N GLN A 100 12.21 -11.82 -3.02
CA GLN A 100 12.35 -13.21 -2.56
C GLN A 100 11.00 -13.72 -2.06
N PRO A 101 10.19 -14.33 -2.95
CA PRO A 101 8.86 -14.83 -2.62
C PRO A 101 8.85 -16.14 -1.81
#